data_AF-A0A1G7CVC2-F1
#
_entry.id   AF-A0A1G7CVC2-F1
#
_cell.length_a   1.000
_cell.length_b   1.000
_cell.length_c   1.000
_cell.angle_alpha   90.00
_cell.angle_beta   90.00
_cell.angle_gamma   90.00
#
_symmetry.space_group_name_H-M   'P 1'
#
loop_
_entity.id
_entity.type
_entity.pdbx_description
1 polymer ?
#
loop_
_entity_poly.entity_id
_entity_poly.type
_entity_poly.pdbx_seq_one_letter_code
_entity_poly.pdbx_strand_id
1 'polypeptide(L)'
;MAEGGLAYGTYRGLFPPEVAGPLAKALVLVLVGYGLYRNRHLKSLYLVLLGLFLNTLAIFANGGHMPVSLAALERAGIAEFASLLRTKGDAVHALLDENTRLPFLGDVIPLPPLRKVVSPGDLFILLGLAGVVVEGALKAAGLRLPLRQAALRTLVYLTLVLGLLALRS
;
A
#
# COMPACT_ATOMS: atom_id res chain seq x y z
N MET A 1 -3.94 -13.05 1.01
CA MET A 1 -5.06 -14.00 1.22
C MET A 1 -6.12 -13.47 2.20
N ALA A 2 -5.75 -12.85 3.33
CA ALA A 2 -6.73 -12.27 4.28
C ALA A 2 -7.54 -11.08 3.72
N GLU A 3 -6.89 -10.12 3.07
CA GLU A 3 -7.59 -8.98 2.44
C GLU A 3 -8.53 -9.41 1.30
N GLY A 4 -8.13 -10.40 0.49
CA GLY A 4 -8.96 -10.93 -0.59
C GLY A 4 -10.22 -11.67 -0.09
N GLY A 5 -10.11 -12.38 1.04
CA GLY A 5 -11.25 -13.06 1.66
C GLY A 5 -12.27 -12.10 2.26
N LEU A 6 -11.80 -11.03 2.92
CA LEU A 6 -12.68 -10.00 3.47
C LEU A 6 -13.31 -9.14 2.36
N ALA A 7 -12.55 -8.76 1.33
CA ALA A 7 -13.09 -8.07 0.16
C ALA A 7 -14.15 -8.91 -0.58
N TYR A 8 -13.93 -10.22 -0.72
CA TYR A 8 -14.91 -11.14 -1.28
C TYR A 8 -16.16 -11.30 -0.39
N GLY A 9 -15.98 -11.31 0.93
CA GLY A 9 -17.09 -11.32 1.90
C GLY A 9 -17.95 -10.06 1.80
N THR A 10 -17.32 -8.90 1.63
CA THR A 10 -18.02 -7.63 1.39
C THR A 10 -18.73 -7.62 0.03
N TYR A 11 -18.11 -8.14 -1.03
CA TYR A 11 -18.74 -8.32 -2.34
C TYR A 11 -19.98 -9.22 -2.29
N ARG A 12 -19.97 -10.23 -1.40
CA ARG A 12 -21.09 -11.13 -1.13
C ARG A 12 -22.13 -10.56 -0.15
N GLY A 13 -21.93 -9.35 0.37
CA GLY A 13 -22.82 -8.72 1.34
C GLY A 13 -22.80 -9.34 2.75
N LEU A 14 -21.78 -10.16 3.06
CA LEU A 14 -21.67 -10.82 4.37
C LEU A 14 -21.22 -9.86 5.48
N PHE A 15 -20.49 -8.80 5.12
CA PHE A 15 -20.02 -7.78 6.05
C PHE A 15 -20.14 -6.37 5.45
N PRO A 16 -20.42 -5.35 6.28
CA PRO A 16 -20.31 -3.97 5.84
C PRO A 16 -18.85 -3.64 5.47
N PRO A 17 -18.60 -3.00 4.32
CA PRO A 17 -17.25 -2.55 3.94
C PRO A 17 -16.58 -1.67 4.99
N GLU A 18 -17.39 -0.88 5.69
CA GLU A 18 -16.99 0.04 6.75
C GLU A 18 -16.31 -0.69 7.92
N VAL A 19 -16.57 -1.99 8.07
CA VAL A 19 -15.99 -2.83 9.11
C VAL A 19 -14.92 -3.76 8.53
N ALA A 20 -15.17 -4.35 7.36
CA ALA A 20 -14.26 -5.30 6.74
C ALA A 20 -12.90 -4.68 6.37
N GLY A 21 -12.90 -3.46 5.81
CA GLY A 21 -11.68 -2.74 5.41
C GLY A 21 -10.77 -2.43 6.61
N PRO A 22 -11.28 -1.70 7.64
CA PRO A 22 -10.54 -1.43 8.87
C PRO A 22 -10.03 -2.68 9.59
N LEU A 23 -10.87 -3.72 9.72
CA LEU A 23 -10.47 -4.96 10.38
C LEU A 23 -9.35 -5.68 9.63
N ALA A 24 -9.42 -5.75 8.30
CA ALA A 24 -8.37 -6.35 7.49
C ALA A 24 -7.02 -5.64 7.71
N LYS A 25 -7.04 -4.30 7.66
CA LYS A 25 -5.84 -3.48 7.86
C LYS A 25 -5.30 -3.56 9.27
N ALA A 26 -6.17 -3.53 10.29
CA ALA A 26 -5.78 -3.70 11.68
C ALA A 26 -5.13 -5.07 11.92
N LEU A 27 -5.69 -6.14 11.35
CA LEU A 27 -5.11 -7.48 11.43
C LEU A 27 -3.73 -7.53 10.78
N VAL A 28 -3.56 -6.97 9.59
CA VAL A 28 -2.26 -6.88 8.91
C VAL A 28 -1.25 -6.10 9.76
N LEU A 29 -1.67 -4.97 10.34
CA LEU A 29 -0.83 -4.16 11.22
C LEU A 29 -0.35 -4.95 12.45
N VAL A 30 -1.24 -5.73 13.08
CA VAL A 30 -0.91 -6.58 14.23
C VAL A 30 0.07 -7.68 13.83
N LEU A 31 -0.16 -8.37 12.71
CA LEU A 31 0.71 -9.45 12.25
C LEU A 31 2.10 -8.94 11.88
N VAL A 32 2.20 -7.81 11.18
CA VAL A 32 3.48 -7.19 10.82
C VAL A 32 4.17 -6.63 12.08
N GLY A 33 3.43 -6.02 13.00
CA GLY A 33 3.94 -5.58 14.29
C GLY A 33 4.50 -6.74 15.13
N TYR A 34 3.83 -7.89 15.15
CA TYR A 34 4.33 -9.11 15.78
C TYR A 34 5.60 -9.63 15.11
N GLY A 35 5.61 -9.64 13.77
CA GLY A 35 6.81 -9.98 12.99
C GLY A 35 8.00 -9.08 13.31
N LEU A 36 7.77 -7.77 13.44
CA LEU A 36 8.78 -6.81 13.87
C LEU A 36 9.23 -7.05 15.33
N TYR A 37 8.30 -7.33 16.24
CA TYR A 37 8.62 -7.65 17.63
C TYR A 37 9.57 -8.86 17.74
N ARG A 38 9.35 -9.89 16.92
CA ARG A 38 10.24 -11.07 16.83
C ARG A 38 11.56 -10.75 16.11
N ASN A 39 11.55 -9.81 15.16
CA ASN A 39 12.68 -9.49 14.30
C ASN A 39 13.16 -8.03 14.44
N ARG A 40 13.35 -7.54 15.67
CA ARG A 40 13.73 -6.13 15.94
C ARG A 40 15.03 -5.66 15.27
N HIS A 41 15.85 -6.60 14.79
CA HIS A 41 17.08 -6.31 14.08
C HIS A 41 16.85 -5.84 12.64
N LEU A 42 15.67 -6.07 12.06
CA LEU A 42 15.30 -5.62 10.71
C LEU A 42 14.76 -4.20 10.79
N LYS A 43 15.64 -3.21 10.60
CA LYS A 43 15.28 -1.79 10.71
C LYS A 43 14.30 -1.38 9.60
N SER A 44 14.39 -2.02 8.44
CA SER A 44 13.50 -1.77 7.31
C SER A 44 12.03 -2.14 7.59
N LEU A 45 11.74 -3.04 8.53
CA LEU A 45 10.35 -3.35 8.92
C LEU A 45 9.63 -2.19 9.62
N TYR A 46 10.36 -1.25 10.23
CA TYR A 46 9.73 -0.05 10.81
C TYR A 46 9.11 0.86 9.73
N LEU A 47 9.72 0.94 8.54
CA LEU A 47 9.15 1.67 7.41
C LEU A 47 7.88 1.01 6.89
N VAL A 48 7.85 -0.33 6.84
CA VAL A 48 6.65 -1.09 6.49
C VAL A 48 5.53 -0.80 7.48
N LEU A 49 5.83 -0.84 8.78
CA LEU A 49 4.84 -0.58 9.82
C LEU A 49 4.31 0.86 9.74
N LEU A 50 5.18 1.84 9.49
CA LEU A 50 4.77 3.23 9.30
C LEU A 50 3.83 3.38 8.11
N GLY A 51 4.16 2.79 6.96
CA GLY A 51 3.29 2.86 5.78
C GLY A 51 1.94 2.18 6.00
N LEU A 52 1.93 1.01 6.66
CA LEU A 52 0.69 0.33 7.05
C LEU A 52 -0.15 1.18 8.01
N PHE A 53 0.48 1.83 8.98
CA PHE A 53 -0.18 2.72 9.92
C PHE A 53 -0.83 3.91 9.21
N LEU A 54 -0.11 4.56 8.28
CA LEU A 54 -0.63 5.69 7.50
C LEU A 54 -1.85 5.28 6.66
N ASN A 55 -1.79 4.13 5.98
CA ASN A 55 -2.92 3.60 5.22
C ASN A 55 -4.10 3.26 6.12
N THR A 56 -3.84 2.64 7.26
CA THR A 56 -4.89 2.30 8.25
C THR A 56 -5.56 3.57 8.76
N LEU A 57 -4.78 4.60 9.10
CA LEU A 57 -5.30 5.88 9.56
C LEU A 57 -6.20 6.56 8.52
N ALA A 58 -5.77 6.57 7.25
CA ALA A 58 -6.58 7.11 6.15
C ALA A 58 -7.91 6.36 6.01
N ILE A 59 -7.88 5.03 6.08
CA ILE A 59 -9.08 4.18 5.97
C ILE A 59 -10.03 4.41 7.15
N PHE A 60 -9.52 4.42 8.39
CA PHE A 60 -10.33 4.67 9.60
C PHE A 60 -10.94 6.08 9.59
N ALA A 61 -10.18 7.10 9.16
CA ALA A 61 -10.66 8.47 9.10
C ALA A 61 -11.78 8.70 8.07
N ASN A 62 -11.90 7.82 7.08
CA ASN A 62 -12.89 7.90 6.00
C ASN A 62 -13.94 6.77 6.06
N GLY A 63 -14.26 6.29 7.27
CA GLY A 63 -15.37 5.35 7.47
C GLY A 63 -15.12 3.95 6.93
N GLY A 64 -13.85 3.54 6.81
CA GLY A 64 -13.47 2.22 6.31
C GLY A 64 -13.18 2.13 4.82
N HIS A 65 -13.20 3.27 4.13
CA HIS A 65 -12.86 3.36 2.72
C HIS A 65 -11.54 4.09 2.50
N MET A 66 -10.79 3.64 1.50
CA MET A 66 -9.60 4.35 1.05
C MET A 66 -10.01 5.42 0.04
N PRO A 67 -9.72 6.71 0.29
CA PRO A 67 -10.08 7.78 -0.64
C PRO A 67 -9.16 7.73 -1.87
N VAL A 68 -9.76 7.79 -3.07
CA VAL A 68 -9.06 7.73 -4.35
C VAL A 68 -9.27 9.01 -5.15
N SER A 69 -8.18 9.62 -5.61
CA SER A 69 -8.22 10.84 -6.41
C SER A 69 -8.64 10.57 -7.85
N LEU A 70 -9.73 11.20 -8.29
CA LEU A 70 -10.21 11.12 -9.68
C LEU A 70 -9.15 11.64 -10.67
N ALA A 71 -8.52 12.77 -10.34
CA ALA A 71 -7.45 13.34 -11.16
C ALA A 71 -6.22 12.40 -11.27
N ALA A 72 -5.96 11.60 -10.23
CA ALA A 72 -4.90 10.60 -10.28
C ALA A 72 -5.29 9.40 -11.16
N LEU A 73 -6.55 8.94 -11.12
CA LEU A 73 -7.06 7.88 -11.99
C LEU A 73 -7.01 8.29 -13.47
N GLU A 74 -7.40 9.53 -13.78
CA GLU A 74 -7.32 10.09 -15.13
C GLU A 74 -5.87 10.13 -15.64
N ARG A 75 -4.96 10.65 -14.82
CA ARG A 75 -3.52 10.68 -15.15
C ARG A 75 -2.90 9.30 -15.28
N ALA A 76 -3.43 8.29 -14.59
CA ALA A 76 -2.98 6.90 -14.67
C ALA A 76 -3.57 6.14 -15.87
N GLY A 77 -4.43 6.77 -16.70
CA GLY A 77 -5.03 6.13 -17.88
C GLY A 77 -6.06 5.05 -17.54
N ILE A 78 -6.72 5.19 -16.38
CA ILE A 78 -7.75 4.27 -15.87
C ILE A 78 -9.02 5.02 -15.45
N ALA A 79 -9.37 6.09 -16.18
CA ALA A 79 -10.58 6.86 -15.91
C ALA A 79 -11.88 6.02 -15.94
N GLU A 80 -11.90 4.93 -16.71
CA GLU A 80 -12.98 3.93 -16.74
C GLU A 80 -13.27 3.26 -15.38
N PHE A 81 -12.26 3.18 -14.50
CA PHE A 81 -12.47 2.72 -13.11
C PHE A 81 -13.26 3.72 -12.27
N ALA A 82 -13.25 5.02 -12.61
CA ALA A 82 -14.04 6.01 -11.90
C ALA A 82 -15.55 5.75 -12.01
N SER A 83 -16.02 5.23 -13.14
CA SER A 83 -17.43 4.80 -13.29
C SER A 83 -17.77 3.61 -12.39
N LEU A 84 -16.87 2.63 -12.25
CA LEU A 84 -17.07 1.48 -11.35
C LEU A 84 -17.10 1.91 -9.88
N LEU A 85 -16.21 2.83 -9.49
CA LEU A 85 -16.18 3.45 -8.16
C LEU A 85 -17.45 4.25 -7.85
N ARG A 86 -18.04 4.93 -8.84
CA ARG A 86 -19.33 5.62 -8.70
C ARG A 86 -20.51 4.66 -8.51
N THR A 87 -20.42 3.43 -9.01
CA THR A 87 -21.55 2.48 -9.02
C THR A 87 -21.63 1.64 -7.74
N LYS A 88 -20.88 1.97 -6.67
CA LYS A 88 -20.83 1.21 -5.39
C LYS A 88 -20.46 -0.29 -5.56
N GLY A 89 -19.86 -0.68 -6.69
CA GLY A 89 -19.43 -2.06 -6.94
C GLY A 89 -18.10 -2.42 -6.26
N ASP A 90 -17.27 -1.43 -5.96
CA ASP A 90 -15.99 -1.61 -5.26
C ASP A 90 -16.12 -1.12 -3.82
N ALA A 91 -16.40 -2.07 -2.94
CA ALA A 91 -16.74 -1.82 -1.54
C ALA A 91 -15.59 -1.21 -0.71
N VAL A 92 -14.39 -0.97 -1.24
CA VAL A 92 -13.22 -0.54 -0.45
C VAL A 92 -12.70 0.85 -0.85
N HIS A 93 -13.05 1.36 -2.04
CA HIS A 93 -12.52 2.60 -2.58
C HIS A 93 -13.64 3.61 -2.77
N ALA A 94 -13.49 4.78 -2.15
CA ALA A 94 -14.41 5.90 -2.31
C ALA A 94 -13.72 7.01 -3.10
N LEU A 95 -14.42 7.65 -4.03
CA LEU A 95 -13.88 8.84 -4.69
C LEU A 95 -13.70 9.96 -3.66
N LEU A 96 -12.61 10.70 -3.82
CA LEU A 96 -12.30 11.86 -3.02
C LEU A 96 -13.41 12.92 -3.16
N ASP A 97 -14.07 13.24 -2.04
CA ASP A 97 -15.14 14.24 -1.92
C ASP A 97 -14.80 15.28 -0.83
N GLU A 98 -15.58 16.36 -0.70
CA GLU A 98 -15.36 17.46 0.25
C GLU A 98 -15.36 17.00 1.72
N ASN A 99 -15.99 15.86 2.00
CA ASN A 99 -16.03 15.23 3.32
C ASN A 99 -14.79 14.37 3.65
N THR A 100 -13.84 14.23 2.71
CA THR A 100 -12.66 13.36 2.87
C THR A 100 -11.73 13.90 3.95
N ARG A 101 -11.40 13.06 4.92
CA ARG A 101 -10.42 13.37 5.97
C ARG A 101 -9.06 12.83 5.57
N LEU A 102 -8.00 13.62 5.74
CA LEU A 102 -6.62 13.26 5.36
C LEU A 102 -6.46 12.89 3.87
N PRO A 103 -6.92 13.75 2.93
CA PRO A 103 -6.96 13.45 1.50
C PRO A 103 -5.57 13.13 0.91
N PHE A 104 -4.51 13.68 1.50
CA PHE A 104 -3.13 13.46 1.08
C PHE A 104 -2.60 12.04 1.40
N LEU A 105 -3.23 11.29 2.32
CA LEU A 105 -2.86 9.91 2.62
C LEU A 105 -3.62 8.87 1.78
N GLY A 106 -4.57 9.31 0.97
CA GLY A 106 -5.30 8.45 0.03
C GLY A 106 -4.46 8.04 -1.17
N ASP A 107 -5.11 7.39 -2.12
CA ASP A 107 -4.54 7.07 -3.43
C ASP A 107 -4.51 8.34 -4.28
N VAL A 108 -3.40 9.07 -4.16
CA VAL A 108 -3.19 10.37 -4.81
C VAL A 108 -2.01 10.40 -5.77
N ILE A 109 -1.16 9.38 -5.76
CA ILE A 109 0.05 9.32 -6.59
C ILE A 109 -0.25 8.49 -7.84
N PRO A 110 -0.41 9.10 -9.02
CA PRO A 110 -0.60 8.36 -10.25
C PRO A 110 0.72 7.67 -10.66
N LEU A 111 0.62 6.39 -11.03
CA LEU A 111 1.68 5.63 -11.69
C LEU A 111 1.17 5.19 -13.08
N PRO A 112 1.24 6.10 -14.09
CA PRO A 112 0.81 5.82 -15.45
C PRO A 112 1.40 4.55 -16.08
N PRO A 113 2.72 4.25 -15.96
CA PRO A 113 3.28 3.06 -16.60
C PRO A 113 2.75 1.75 -15.99
N LEU A 114 2.17 1.81 -14.79
CA LEU A 114 1.58 0.65 -14.12
C LEU A 114 0.05 0.65 -14.15
N ARG A 115 -0.57 1.66 -14.79
CA ARG A 115 -2.02 1.89 -14.79
C ARG A 115 -2.62 1.79 -13.38
N LYS A 116 -1.96 2.40 -12.40
CA LYS A 116 -2.32 2.34 -10.97
C LYS A 116 -2.21 3.70 -10.29
N VAL A 117 -2.93 3.85 -9.20
CA VAL A 117 -2.76 4.95 -8.25
C VAL A 117 -2.32 4.34 -6.93
N VAL A 118 -1.36 4.96 -6.26
CA VAL A 118 -0.82 4.49 -4.97
C VAL A 118 -0.90 5.59 -3.93
N SER A 119 -0.88 5.18 -2.67
CA SER A 119 -0.82 6.12 -1.55
C SER A 119 0.63 6.42 -1.12
N PRO A 120 0.86 7.49 -0.34
CA PRO A 120 2.14 7.68 0.32
C PRO A 120 2.50 6.53 1.28
N GLY A 121 1.50 5.91 1.93
CA GLY A 121 1.71 4.76 2.79
C GLY A 121 2.25 3.55 2.00
N ASP A 122 1.77 3.34 0.77
CA ASP A 122 2.27 2.29 -0.11
C ASP A 122 3.74 2.51 -0.50
N LEU A 123 4.15 3.77 -0.68
CA LEU A 123 5.55 4.09 -0.93
C LEU A 123 6.44 3.71 0.26
N PHE A 124 6.02 4.00 1.50
CA PHE A 124 6.74 3.58 2.70
C PHE A 124 6.79 2.06 2.84
N ILE A 125 5.69 1.36 2.54
CA ILE A 125 5.64 -0.11 2.53
C ILE A 125 6.62 -0.68 1.51
N LEU A 126 6.60 -0.14 0.29
CA LEU A 126 7.46 -0.59 -0.81
C LEU A 126 8.95 -0.38 -0.49
N LEU A 127 9.31 0.80 0.03
CA LEU A 127 10.66 1.13 0.49
C LEU A 127 11.10 0.20 1.62
N GLY A 128 10.23 -0.03 2.60
CA GLY A 128 10.50 -0.92 3.72
C GLY A 128 10.68 -2.38 3.27
N LEU A 129 9.85 -2.87 2.35
CA LEU A 129 9.97 -4.23 1.81
C LEU A 129 11.27 -4.41 1.02
N ALA A 130 11.60 -3.45 0.14
CA ALA A 130 12.87 -3.47 -0.58
C ALA A 130 14.06 -3.42 0.39
N GLY A 131 13.97 -2.63 1.45
CA GLY A 131 14.95 -2.60 2.53
C GLY A 131 15.11 -3.95 3.23
N VAL A 132 14.02 -4.66 3.55
CA VAL A 132 14.08 -6.00 4.16
C VAL A 132 14.76 -7.01 3.24
N VAL A 133 14.46 -6.98 1.93
CA VAL A 133 15.09 -7.86 0.94
C VAL A 133 16.59 -7.58 0.87
N VAL A 134 16.99 -6.31 0.82
CA VAL A 134 18.40 -5.91 0.80
C VAL A 134 19.11 -6.28 2.11
N GLU A 135 18.53 -5.97 3.27
CA GLU A 135 19.07 -6.35 4.58
C GLU A 135 19.26 -7.87 4.69
N GLY A 136 18.27 -8.65 4.24
CA GLY A 136 18.33 -10.10 4.19
C GLY A 136 19.43 -10.62 3.27
N ALA A 137 19.52 -10.11 2.04
CA ALA A 137 20.57 -10.48 1.10
C ALA A 137 21.97 -10.13 1.60
N LEU A 138 22.15 -8.96 2.21
CA LEU A 138 23.44 -8.54 2.78
C LEU A 138 23.87 -9.40 3.96
N LYS A 139 22.92 -9.77 4.83
CA LYS A 139 23.18 -10.65 5.97
C LYS A 139 23.53 -12.07 5.52
N ALA A 140 22.85 -12.59 4.48
CA ALA A 140 23.16 -13.88 3.88
C ALA A 140 24.55 -13.90 3.20
N ALA A 141 24.95 -12.78 2.58
CA ALA A 141 26.25 -12.62 1.93
C ALA A 141 27.40 -12.27 2.92
N GLY A 142 27.12 -12.08 4.21
CA GLY A 142 28.12 -11.66 5.21
C GLY A 142 28.64 -10.23 5.03
N LEU A 143 28.00 -9.41 4.17
CA LEU A 143 28.43 -8.06 3.84
C LEU A 143 27.79 -7.03 4.78
N ARG A 144 28.59 -6.30 5.55
CA ARG A 144 28.13 -5.11 6.28
C ARG A 144 28.35 -3.87 5.42
N LEU A 145 27.31 -3.39 4.75
CA LEU A 145 27.42 -2.20 3.90
C LEU A 145 27.07 -0.91 4.66
N PRO A 146 27.73 0.22 4.33
CA PRO A 146 27.32 1.53 4.80
C PRO A 146 25.94 1.92 4.27
N LEU A 147 25.21 2.74 5.03
CA LEU A 147 23.81 3.11 4.79
C LEU A 147 23.56 3.65 3.37
N ARG A 148 24.52 4.39 2.80
CA ARG A 148 24.46 4.90 1.42
C ARG A 148 24.42 3.80 0.36
N GLN A 149 25.19 2.73 0.54
CA GLN A 149 25.25 1.63 -0.42
C GLN A 149 24.03 0.71 -0.31
N ALA A 150 23.51 0.51 0.91
CA ALA A 150 22.23 -0.15 1.10
C ALA A 150 21.10 0.64 0.42
N ALA A 151 21.02 1.96 0.64
CA ALA A 151 20.03 2.83 -0.01
C ALA A 151 20.13 2.80 -1.54
N LEU A 152 21.35 2.85 -2.10
CA LEU A 152 21.56 2.76 -3.55
C LEU A 152 21.07 1.42 -4.12
N ARG A 153 21.37 0.31 -3.45
CA ARG A 153 20.91 -1.02 -3.89
C ARG A 153 19.39 -1.16 -3.80
N THR A 154 18.77 -0.61 -2.75
CA THR A 154 17.32 -0.55 -2.61
C THR A 154 16.71 0.25 -3.76
N LEU A 155 17.26 1.43 -4.08
CA LEU A 155 16.82 2.24 -5.22
C LEU A 155 16.94 1.48 -6.54
N VAL A 156 18.09 0.83 -6.81
CA VAL A 156 18.28 0.03 -8.02
C VAL A 156 17.27 -1.11 -8.13
N TYR A 157 17.02 -1.83 -7.03
CA TYR A 157 16.02 -2.90 -6.99
C TYR A 157 14.62 -2.37 -7.29
N LEU A 158 14.23 -1.24 -6.72
CA LEU A 158 12.94 -0.61 -6.98
C LEU A 158 12.81 -0.20 -8.45
N THR A 159 13.84 0.41 -9.02
CA THR A 159 13.86 0.79 -10.44
C THR A 159 13.72 -0.44 -11.34
N LEU A 160 14.40 -1.54 -11.02
CA LEU A 160 14.29 -2.81 -11.74
C LEU A 160 12.88 -3.40 -11.65
N VAL A 161 12.30 -3.47 -10.46
CA VAL A 161 10.95 -3.99 -10.25
C VAL A 161 9.92 -3.14 -10.99
N LEU A 162 10.00 -1.82 -10.88
CA LEU A 162 9.10 -0.90 -11.60
C LEU A 162 9.27 -1.02 -13.12
N GLY A 163 10.51 -1.15 -13.61
CA GLY A 163 10.79 -1.36 -15.04
C GLY A 163 10.24 -2.69 -15.57
N LEU A 164 10.44 -3.78 -14.83
CA LEU A 164 9.87 -5.10 -15.19
C LEU A 164 8.34 -5.10 -15.19
N LEU A 165 7.72 -4.39 -14.25
CA LEU A 165 6.27 -4.26 -14.20
C LEU A 165 5.74 -3.42 -15.36
N ALA A 166 6.43 -2.35 -15.77
CA ALA A 166 6.07 -1.51 -16.91
C ALA A 166 6.26 -2.21 -18.27
N LEU A 167 7.15 -3.20 -18.36
CA LEU A 167 7.35 -4.02 -19.56
C LEU A 167 6.28 -5.12 -19.73
N ARG A 168 5.48 -5.39 -18.69
CA ARG A 168 4.49 -6.48 -18.67
C ARG A 168 3.07 -6.00 -19.03
N SER A 169 2.88 -4.69 -19.18
CA SER A 169 1.63 -4.02 -19.59
C SER A 169 1.64 -3.71 -21.08
#